data_AF-A0A1R1MJD2-F1
#
_entry.id   AF-A0A1R1MJD2-F1
#
_cell.length_a   1.000
_cell.length_b   1.000
_cell.length_c   1.000
_cell.angle_alpha   90.00
_cell.angle_beta   90.00
_cell.angle_gamma   90.00
#
_symmetry.space_group_name_H-M   'P 1'
#
loop_
_entity.id
_entity.type
_entity.pdbx_description
1 polymer ?
#
loop_
_entity_poly.entity_id
_entity_poly.type
_entity_poly.pdbx_seq_one_letter_code
_entity_poly.pdbx_strand_id
1 'polypeptide(L)'
;MDKISKIVKEEWLFFIALMATLISSLFLKRMPEITRGDLKILIVLFNFLVITKGLEKSGLFAKIASRFEKGNPFLKLTLLSGILSMFVTNDVALFTVVPLTLSLSISPEKIMLLVILEALSVNGASALTPFGNPQNIFIYYYYHLHPATFMKAIFPFFIFSFILILGLALFCGRKKIEITKKECEKKLNKREAVTYCGFFIMFIGVIFHILPIEASIVPPLFAFLKDRNILKEVDYFLIFTFLAFFGFTSNISSVLKFSLANPHKTLIYSAFLSQIISNVPAALLLGKFTNLWKSLLIGVNVGGFGTLVGSLANLIAFKLFKNKFNNLTRKYLLTFHLVSFLLFFASLMFSLLII
;
A
#
# COMPACT_ATOMS: atom_id res chain seq x y z
N MET A 1 -27.78 -10.61 -6.11
CA MET A 1 -26.49 -10.15 -6.70
C MET A 1 -25.49 -11.28 -6.55
N ASP A 2 -25.12 -11.91 -7.65
CA ASP A 2 -24.32 -13.14 -7.64
C ASP A 2 -22.93 -12.89 -7.04
N LYS A 3 -22.45 -13.86 -6.26
CA LYS A 3 -21.12 -13.86 -5.60
C LYS A 3 -20.00 -13.49 -6.58
N ILE A 4 -20.15 -13.88 -7.85
CA ILE A 4 -19.23 -13.56 -8.95
C ILE A 4 -19.23 -12.06 -9.26
N SER A 5 -20.40 -11.42 -9.38
CA SER A 5 -20.51 -9.97 -9.64
C SER A 5 -19.85 -9.15 -8.53
N LYS A 6 -19.90 -9.63 -7.28
CA LYS A 6 -19.23 -8.97 -6.15
C LYS A 6 -17.70 -9.04 -6.29
N ILE A 7 -17.15 -10.23 -6.58
CA ILE A 7 -15.72 -10.43 -6.76
C ILE A 7 -15.18 -9.58 -7.91
N VAL A 8 -15.88 -9.53 -9.05
CA VAL A 8 -15.46 -8.72 -10.20
C VAL A 8 -15.42 -7.23 -9.86
N LYS A 9 -16.35 -6.74 -9.03
CA LYS A 9 -16.36 -5.33 -8.59
C LYS A 9 -15.28 -5.02 -7.57
N GLU A 10 -14.97 -5.96 -6.68
CA GLU A 10 -13.94 -5.80 -5.66
C GLU A 10 -12.54 -5.86 -6.27
N GLU A 11 -12.33 -6.80 -7.21
CA GLU A 11 -11.04 -7.14 -7.82
C GLU A 11 -10.94 -6.66 -9.28
N TRP A 12 -11.60 -5.55 -9.61
CA TRP A 12 -11.68 -5.02 -10.97
C TRP A 12 -10.30 -4.83 -11.62
N LEU A 13 -9.30 -4.45 -10.83
CA LEU A 13 -7.95 -4.21 -11.32
C LEU A 13 -7.30 -5.48 -11.87
N PHE A 14 -7.47 -6.61 -11.18
CA PHE A 14 -7.00 -7.91 -11.64
C PHE A 14 -7.62 -8.26 -12.99
N PHE A 15 -8.94 -8.13 -13.12
CA PHE A 15 -9.65 -8.47 -14.36
C PHE A 15 -9.25 -7.58 -15.52
N ILE A 16 -9.02 -6.27 -15.29
CA ILE A 16 -8.51 -5.37 -16.33
C ILE A 16 -7.09 -5.79 -16.76
N ALA A 17 -6.19 -6.06 -15.81
CA ALA A 17 -4.83 -6.49 -16.11
C ALA A 17 -4.82 -7.82 -16.90
N LEU A 18 -5.66 -8.77 -16.49
CA LEU A 18 -5.82 -10.05 -17.17
C LEU A 18 -6.34 -9.86 -18.59
N MET A 19 -7.41 -9.09 -18.78
CA MET A 19 -7.95 -8.79 -20.11
C MET A 19 -6.92 -8.08 -21.00
N ALA A 20 -6.22 -7.08 -20.47
CA ALA A 20 -5.17 -6.38 -21.20
C ALA A 20 -4.04 -7.33 -21.64
N THR A 21 -3.67 -8.28 -20.78
CA THR A 21 -2.68 -9.32 -21.11
C THR A 21 -3.18 -10.26 -22.19
N LEU A 22 -4.41 -10.76 -22.09
CA LEU A 22 -4.97 -11.69 -23.08
C LEU A 22 -5.16 -11.01 -24.44
N ILE A 23 -5.74 -9.80 -24.46
CA ILE A 23 -5.96 -9.03 -25.69
C ILE A 23 -4.62 -8.71 -26.37
N SER A 24 -3.63 -8.23 -25.61
CA SER A 24 -2.30 -7.93 -26.18
C SER A 24 -1.61 -9.20 -26.70
N SER A 25 -1.73 -10.34 -26.00
CA SER A 25 -1.14 -11.61 -26.43
C SER A 25 -1.77 -12.12 -27.73
N LEU A 26 -3.11 -12.05 -27.83
CA LEU A 26 -3.85 -12.44 -29.04
C LEU A 26 -3.52 -11.53 -30.22
N PHE A 27 -3.49 -10.21 -30.00
CA PHE A 27 -3.20 -9.23 -31.05
C PHE A 27 -1.76 -9.35 -31.57
N LEU A 28 -0.80 -9.56 -30.68
CA LEU A 28 0.62 -9.72 -31.03
C LEU A 28 1.00 -11.14 -31.42
N LYS A 29 0.08 -12.10 -31.29
CA LYS A 29 0.32 -13.54 -31.50
C LYS A 29 1.56 -14.03 -30.74
N ARG A 30 1.72 -13.55 -29.51
CA ARG A 30 2.89 -13.80 -28.65
C ARG A 30 2.42 -14.20 -27.26
N MET A 31 3.15 -15.14 -26.65
CA MET A 31 3.01 -15.43 -25.23
C MET A 31 3.87 -14.45 -24.41
N PRO A 32 3.32 -13.90 -23.32
CA PRO A 32 4.07 -13.01 -22.44
C PRO A 32 5.26 -13.75 -21.82
N GLU A 33 6.38 -13.05 -21.70
CA GLU A 33 7.57 -13.58 -21.06
C GLU A 33 7.61 -13.18 -19.59
N ILE A 34 7.54 -14.15 -18.69
CA ILE A 34 7.69 -13.96 -17.25
C ILE A 34 9.13 -14.31 -16.88
N THR A 35 9.88 -13.31 -16.41
CA THR A 35 11.30 -13.46 -16.11
C THR A 35 11.54 -14.09 -14.73
N ARG A 36 12.77 -14.57 -14.49
CA ARG A 36 13.17 -14.99 -13.13
C ARG A 36 13.08 -13.86 -12.11
N GLY A 37 13.28 -12.60 -12.52
CA GLY A 37 13.12 -11.44 -11.65
C GLY A 37 11.67 -11.23 -11.21
N ASP A 38 10.74 -11.38 -12.15
CA ASP A 38 9.30 -11.29 -11.90
C ASP A 38 8.86 -12.37 -10.88
N LEU A 39 9.35 -13.61 -11.04
CA LEU A 39 9.08 -14.69 -10.08
C LEU A 39 9.63 -14.38 -8.68
N LYS A 40 10.81 -13.78 -8.56
CA LYS A 40 11.36 -13.35 -7.26
C LYS A 40 10.45 -12.33 -6.58
N ILE A 41 9.94 -11.36 -7.34
CA ILE A 41 8.99 -10.36 -6.81
C ILE A 41 7.71 -11.04 -6.30
N LEU A 42 7.14 -11.98 -7.06
CA LEU A 42 5.95 -12.72 -6.64
C LEU A 42 6.19 -13.55 -5.37
N ILE A 43 7.35 -14.22 -5.24
CA ILE A 43 7.72 -14.99 -4.04
C ILE A 43 7.84 -14.07 -2.81
N VAL A 44 8.54 -12.95 -2.96
CA VAL A 44 8.71 -11.96 -1.89
C VAL A 44 7.37 -11.38 -1.46
N LEU A 45 6.53 -11.00 -2.43
CA LEU A 45 5.20 -10.47 -2.19
C LEU A 45 4.31 -11.51 -1.48
N PHE A 46 4.30 -12.76 -1.95
CA PHE A 46 3.55 -13.83 -1.30
C PHE A 46 3.99 -14.07 0.15
N ASN A 47 5.30 -14.19 0.38
CA ASN A 47 5.84 -14.38 1.72
C ASN A 47 5.47 -13.22 2.65
N PHE A 48 5.58 -11.99 2.15
CA PHE A 48 5.19 -10.80 2.88
C PHE A 48 3.70 -10.83 3.27
N LEU A 49 2.80 -11.13 2.32
CA LEU A 49 1.36 -11.23 2.59
C LEU A 49 1.02 -12.33 3.61
N VAL A 50 1.71 -13.47 3.58
CA VAL A 50 1.54 -14.53 4.59
C VAL A 50 1.94 -14.04 5.97
N ILE A 51 3.10 -13.37 6.09
CA ILE A 51 3.61 -12.88 7.36
C ILE A 51 2.69 -11.80 7.94
N THR A 52 2.30 -10.82 7.12
CA THR A 52 1.43 -9.72 7.56
C THR A 52 0.06 -10.23 7.97
N LYS A 53 -0.49 -11.23 7.25
CA LYS A 53 -1.73 -11.89 7.62
C LYS A 53 -1.63 -12.66 8.94
N GLY A 54 -0.52 -13.35 9.19
CA GLY A 54 -0.26 -14.02 10.47
C GLY A 54 -0.15 -13.04 11.64
N LEU A 55 0.55 -11.91 11.46
CA LEU A 55 0.62 -10.84 12.45
C LEU A 55 -0.76 -10.22 12.72
N GLU A 56 -1.55 -9.97 11.68
CA GLU A 56 -2.91 -9.42 11.77
C GLU A 56 -3.86 -10.38 12.53
N LYS A 57 -3.75 -11.69 12.25
CA LYS A 57 -4.54 -12.74 12.91
C LYS A 57 -4.17 -12.90 14.38
N SER A 58 -2.89 -12.75 14.72
CA SER A 58 -2.41 -12.84 16.11
C SER A 58 -3.01 -11.79 17.05
N GLY A 59 -3.64 -10.74 16.53
CA GLY A 59 -4.19 -9.63 17.31
C GLY A 59 -3.13 -8.62 17.76
N LEU A 60 -1.86 -8.76 17.33
CA LEU A 60 -0.77 -7.84 17.68
C LEU A 60 -1.08 -6.39 17.33
N PHE A 61 -1.48 -6.13 16.08
CA PHE A 61 -1.71 -4.75 15.62
C PHE A 61 -2.89 -4.10 16.34
N ALA A 62 -3.97 -4.85 16.57
CA ALA A 62 -5.10 -4.38 17.37
C ALA A 62 -4.66 -4.03 18.80
N LYS A 63 -3.81 -4.84 19.42
CA LYS A 63 -3.29 -4.58 20.77
C LYS A 63 -2.32 -3.39 20.83
N ILE A 64 -1.51 -3.17 19.79
CA ILE A 64 -0.65 -1.99 19.70
C ILE A 64 -1.52 -0.75 19.57
N ALA A 65 -2.50 -0.78 18.66
CA ALA A 65 -3.35 0.34 18.36
C ALA A 65 -4.25 0.74 19.55
N SER A 66 -4.71 -0.23 20.36
CA SER A 66 -5.45 0.05 21.59
C SER A 66 -4.64 0.83 22.64
N ARG A 67 -3.30 0.86 22.56
CA ARG A 67 -2.46 1.67 23.48
C ARG A 67 -2.48 3.15 23.15
N PHE A 68 -2.90 3.52 21.93
CA PHE A 68 -2.95 4.90 21.46
C PHE A 68 -4.30 5.59 21.74
N GLU A 69 -5.19 4.91 22.48
CA GLU A 69 -6.55 5.36 22.82
C GLU A 69 -6.61 6.60 23.74
N LYS A 70 -5.59 6.88 24.54
CA LYS A 70 -5.62 8.02 25.48
C LYS A 70 -5.02 9.28 24.85
N GLY A 71 -5.68 10.44 24.95
CA GLY A 71 -5.10 11.75 24.60
C GLY A 71 -5.69 12.39 23.33
N ASN A 72 -4.84 12.90 22.44
CA ASN A 72 -5.24 13.45 21.13
C ASN A 72 -5.21 12.32 20.08
N PRO A 73 -6.37 11.73 19.69
CA PRO A 73 -6.40 10.61 18.76
C PRO A 73 -6.02 11.00 17.34
N PHE A 74 -6.13 12.28 16.96
CA PHE A 74 -5.77 12.70 15.59
C PHE A 74 -4.29 12.46 15.32
N LEU A 75 -3.41 13.10 16.08
CA LEU A 75 -1.98 12.92 15.89
C LEU A 75 -1.57 11.46 16.12
N LYS A 76 -2.09 10.82 17.17
CA LYS A 76 -1.67 9.48 17.57
C LYS A 76 -2.06 8.41 16.56
N LEU A 77 -3.30 8.41 16.07
CA LEU A 77 -3.78 7.38 15.14
C LEU A 77 -3.28 7.66 13.72
N THR A 78 -3.12 8.92 13.32
CA THR A 78 -2.43 9.27 12.07
C THR A 78 -0.97 8.82 12.11
N LEU A 79 -0.22 9.12 13.17
CA LEU A 79 1.18 8.69 13.34
C LEU A 79 1.30 7.16 13.40
N LEU A 80 0.44 6.51 14.19
CA LEU A 80 0.40 5.06 14.30
C LEU A 80 0.14 4.40 12.93
N SER A 81 -0.84 4.90 12.17
CA SER A 81 -1.13 4.37 10.83
C SER A 81 0.09 4.45 9.93
N GLY A 82 0.78 5.60 9.93
CA GLY A 82 1.98 5.80 9.13
C GLY A 82 3.14 4.90 9.57
N ILE A 83 3.43 4.81 10.87
CA ILE A 83 4.48 3.92 11.39
C ILE A 83 4.15 2.46 11.06
N LEU A 84 2.91 2.04 11.27
CA LEU A 84 2.49 0.67 11.02
C LEU A 84 2.61 0.32 9.52
N SER A 85 2.23 1.24 8.62
CA SER A 85 2.30 0.98 7.18
C SER A 85 3.74 0.83 6.64
N MET A 86 4.75 1.36 7.34
CA MET A 86 6.16 1.10 7.01
C MET A 86 6.53 -0.39 7.15
N PHE A 87 5.78 -1.15 7.96
CA PHE A 87 6.10 -2.54 8.29
C PHE A 87 5.16 -3.57 7.67
N VAL A 88 3.86 -3.29 7.51
CA VAL A 88 2.87 -4.37 7.28
C VAL A 88 2.02 -4.22 6.02
N THR A 89 2.28 -3.19 5.21
CA THR A 89 1.43 -2.57 4.17
C THR A 89 0.47 -1.49 4.65
N ASN A 90 0.20 -0.57 3.74
CA ASN A 90 -0.84 0.44 3.84
C ASN A 90 -2.24 -0.16 4.09
N ASP A 91 -2.58 -1.24 3.40
CA ASP A 91 -3.90 -1.86 3.50
C ASP A 91 -4.13 -2.54 4.86
N VAL A 92 -3.16 -3.34 5.32
CA VAL A 92 -3.21 -4.00 6.65
C VAL A 92 -3.19 -2.96 7.77
N ALA A 93 -2.44 -1.87 7.61
CA ALA A 93 -2.45 -0.76 8.57
C ALA A 93 -3.85 -0.12 8.67
N LEU A 94 -4.52 0.13 7.55
CA LEU A 94 -5.87 0.69 7.55
C LEU A 94 -6.91 -0.26 8.16
N PHE A 95 -6.89 -1.53 7.78
CA PHE A 95 -7.79 -2.53 8.38
C PHE A 95 -7.56 -2.72 9.88
N THR A 96 -6.39 -2.35 10.40
CA THR A 96 -6.12 -2.33 11.83
C THR A 96 -6.63 -1.05 12.49
N VAL A 97 -6.22 0.12 11.98
CA VAL A 97 -6.39 1.39 12.71
C VAL A 97 -7.77 2.01 12.46
N VAL A 98 -8.30 1.95 11.23
CA VAL A 98 -9.58 2.58 10.88
C VAL A 98 -10.75 2.03 11.73
N PRO A 99 -10.90 0.71 11.97
CA PRO A 99 -11.96 0.22 12.85
C PRO A 99 -11.93 0.80 14.26
N LEU A 100 -10.73 1.06 14.81
CA LEU A 100 -10.57 1.73 16.11
C LEU A 100 -11.01 3.19 16.02
N THR A 101 -10.61 3.88 14.95
CA THR A 101 -11.05 5.26 14.67
C THR A 101 -12.57 5.37 14.52
N LEU A 102 -13.20 4.38 13.90
CA LEU A 102 -14.65 4.31 13.78
C LEU A 102 -15.31 4.06 15.15
N SER A 103 -14.65 3.40 16.11
CA SER A 103 -15.18 3.15 17.46
C SER A 103 -15.12 4.36 18.40
N LEU A 104 -14.39 5.42 18.01
CA LEU A 104 -14.26 6.64 18.82
C LEU A 104 -15.61 7.33 19.05
N SER A 105 -15.84 7.80 20.27
CA SER A 105 -17.05 8.54 20.65
C SER A 105 -16.92 10.04 20.34
N ILE A 106 -16.74 10.37 19.06
CA ILE A 106 -16.63 11.76 18.56
C ILE A 106 -17.58 12.01 17.40
N SER A 107 -17.75 13.28 17.03
CA SER A 107 -18.64 13.63 15.93
C SER A 107 -18.23 12.89 14.64
N PRO A 108 -19.20 12.37 13.85
CA PRO A 108 -18.91 11.66 12.61
C PRO A 108 -18.01 12.42 11.64
N GLU A 109 -18.07 13.74 11.60
CA GLU A 109 -17.18 14.60 10.79
C GLU A 109 -15.72 14.55 11.24
N LYS A 110 -15.47 14.39 12.54
CA LYS A 110 -14.11 14.25 13.06
C LYS A 110 -13.55 12.88 12.76
N ILE A 111 -14.39 11.84 12.87
CA ILE A 111 -14.02 10.48 12.42
C ILE A 111 -13.67 10.51 10.93
N MET A 112 -14.51 11.16 10.11
CA MET A 112 -14.28 11.34 8.68
C MET A 112 -12.91 11.95 8.39
N LEU A 113 -12.58 13.07 9.04
CA LEU A 113 -11.28 13.74 8.88
C LEU A 113 -10.12 12.84 9.32
N LEU A 114 -10.26 12.11 10.43
CA LEU A 114 -9.22 11.22 10.93
C LEU A 114 -8.98 10.05 9.98
N VAL A 115 -10.03 9.42 9.44
CA VAL A 115 -9.89 8.36 8.44
C VAL A 115 -9.22 8.86 7.16
N ILE A 116 -9.52 10.09 6.73
CA ILE A 116 -8.82 10.74 5.61
C ILE A 116 -7.33 10.89 5.92
N LEU A 117 -6.98 11.40 7.11
CA LEU A 117 -5.58 11.56 7.52
C LEU A 117 -4.86 10.22 7.65
N GLU A 118 -5.52 9.16 8.11
CA GLU A 118 -4.97 7.81 8.16
C GLU A 118 -4.67 7.29 6.74
N ALA A 119 -5.58 7.46 5.78
CA ALA A 119 -5.36 7.09 4.38
C ALA A 119 -4.16 7.81 3.75
N LEU A 120 -4.05 9.12 3.98
CA LEU A 120 -2.91 9.90 3.51
C LEU A 120 -1.61 9.48 4.23
N SER A 121 -1.67 9.27 5.54
CA SER A 121 -0.54 8.85 6.37
C SER A 121 0.03 7.51 5.91
N VAL A 122 -0.81 6.50 5.67
CA VAL A 122 -0.32 5.19 5.23
C VAL A 122 0.37 5.26 3.87
N ASN A 123 -0.13 6.07 2.94
CA ASN A 123 0.49 6.27 1.62
C ASN A 123 1.81 7.04 1.70
N GLY A 124 1.87 8.13 2.47
CA GLY A 124 3.09 8.93 2.64
C GLY A 124 4.19 8.19 3.39
N ALA A 125 3.84 7.48 4.47
CA ALA A 125 4.80 6.82 5.34
C ALA A 125 5.32 5.48 4.78
N SER A 126 4.45 4.67 4.16
CA SER A 126 4.85 3.38 3.58
C SER A 126 5.89 3.52 2.46
N ALA A 127 5.97 4.71 1.84
CA ALA A 127 6.96 5.02 0.82
C ALA A 127 8.41 4.83 1.30
N LEU A 128 8.68 5.00 2.60
CA LEU A 128 10.03 4.99 3.17
C LEU A 128 10.73 3.63 3.05
N THR A 129 10.00 2.51 3.13
CA THR A 129 10.59 1.17 3.18
C THR A 129 10.33 0.39 1.88
N PRO A 130 11.26 -0.48 1.46
CA PRO A 130 11.06 -1.31 0.26
C PRO A 130 9.81 -2.20 0.33
N PHE A 131 9.47 -2.70 1.52
CA PHE A 131 8.31 -3.56 1.74
C PHE A 131 7.06 -2.83 2.23
N GLY A 132 7.10 -1.50 2.39
CA GLY A 132 5.95 -0.75 2.91
C GLY A 132 4.73 -0.81 1.99
N ASN A 133 4.92 -0.99 0.68
CA ASN A 133 3.83 -1.17 -0.28
C ASN A 133 4.27 -2.00 -1.50
N PRO A 134 3.33 -2.56 -2.29
CA PRO A 134 3.66 -3.47 -3.39
C PRO A 134 4.48 -2.82 -4.50
N GLN A 135 4.22 -1.55 -4.84
CA GLN A 135 4.99 -0.83 -5.87
C GLN A 135 6.45 -0.61 -5.46
N ASN A 136 6.72 -0.39 -4.17
CA ASN A 136 8.07 -0.27 -3.65
C ASN A 136 8.82 -1.61 -3.74
N ILE A 137 8.15 -2.73 -3.44
CA ILE A 137 8.74 -4.08 -3.58
C ILE A 137 9.14 -4.31 -5.03
N PHE A 138 8.24 -3.97 -5.97
CA PHE A 138 8.52 -4.07 -7.40
C PHE A 138 9.76 -3.26 -7.78
N ILE A 139 9.78 -1.95 -7.49
CA ILE A 139 10.88 -1.06 -7.89
C ILE A 139 12.20 -1.50 -7.25
N TYR A 140 12.17 -1.88 -5.98
CA TYR A 140 13.36 -2.35 -5.26
C TYR A 140 14.01 -3.57 -5.92
N TYR A 141 13.21 -4.60 -6.24
CA TYR A 141 13.72 -5.83 -6.85
C TYR A 141 14.01 -5.69 -8.34
N TYR A 142 13.16 -4.96 -9.08
CA TYR A 142 13.28 -4.79 -10.53
C TYR A 142 14.55 -4.02 -10.91
N TYR A 143 14.90 -2.97 -10.15
CA TYR A 143 16.11 -2.19 -10.37
C TYR A 143 17.32 -2.64 -9.53
N HIS A 144 17.21 -3.77 -8.82
CA HIS A 144 18.30 -4.34 -8.01
C HIS A 144 18.95 -3.35 -7.03
N LEU A 145 18.11 -2.61 -6.28
CA LEU A 145 18.58 -1.52 -5.45
C LEU A 145 19.13 -2.02 -4.10
N HIS A 146 20.16 -1.33 -3.58
CA HIS A 146 20.57 -1.51 -2.19
C HIS A 146 19.58 -0.80 -1.24
N PRO A 147 19.22 -1.36 -0.07
CA PRO A 147 18.23 -0.78 0.85
C PRO A 147 18.52 0.68 1.22
N ALA A 148 19.77 0.99 1.56
CA ALA A 148 20.14 2.35 1.94
C ALA A 148 19.99 3.34 0.77
N THR A 149 20.24 2.90 -0.47
CA THR A 149 20.08 3.74 -1.67
C THR A 149 18.62 4.02 -1.95
N PHE A 150 17.76 3.00 -1.83
CA PHE A 150 16.31 3.15 -1.90
C PHE A 150 15.80 4.16 -0.85
N MET A 151 16.14 3.92 0.42
CA MET A 151 15.65 4.75 1.53
C MET A 151 16.14 6.19 1.42
N LYS A 152 17.43 6.41 1.13
CA LYS A 152 17.98 7.77 0.93
C LYS A 152 17.28 8.52 -0.20
N ALA A 153 16.92 7.84 -1.28
CA ALA A 153 16.28 8.46 -2.44
C ALA A 153 14.84 8.93 -2.16
N ILE A 154 14.07 8.15 -1.41
CA ILE A 154 12.67 8.46 -1.08
C ILE A 154 12.51 9.29 0.20
N PHE A 155 13.53 9.32 1.06
CA PHE A 155 13.50 10.00 2.37
C PHE A 155 13.06 11.48 2.33
N PRO A 156 13.54 12.33 1.39
CA PRO A 156 13.09 13.72 1.34
C PRO A 156 11.58 13.84 1.08
N PHE A 157 11.04 13.05 0.14
CA PHE A 157 9.60 12.99 -0.13
C PHE A 157 8.82 12.48 1.09
N PHE A 158 9.33 11.43 1.76
CA PHE A 158 8.73 10.90 2.97
C PHE A 158 8.64 11.98 4.06
N ILE A 159 9.75 12.63 4.40
CA ILE A 159 9.76 13.67 5.44
C ILE A 159 8.78 14.79 5.08
N PHE A 160 8.85 15.31 3.86
CA PHE A 160 8.03 16.43 3.43
C PHE A 160 6.53 16.10 3.52
N SER A 161 6.11 15.01 2.88
CA SER A 161 4.69 14.60 2.88
C SER A 161 4.21 14.23 4.28
N PHE A 162 5.02 13.52 5.07
CA PHE A 162 4.64 13.09 6.41
C PHE A 162 4.53 14.25 7.39
N ILE A 163 5.44 15.24 7.34
CA ILE A 163 5.32 16.47 8.15
C ILE A 163 4.05 17.23 7.81
N LEU A 164 3.71 17.38 6.52
CA LEU A 164 2.46 18.03 6.12
C LEU A 164 1.23 17.31 6.69
N ILE A 165 1.20 15.97 6.59
CA ILE A 165 0.09 15.15 7.13
C ILE A 165 -0.01 15.30 8.66
N LEU A 166 1.11 15.23 9.39
CA LEU A 166 1.12 15.40 10.84
C LEU A 166 0.73 16.83 11.25
N GLY A 167 1.14 17.84 10.48
CA GLY A 167 0.72 19.24 10.66
C GLY A 167 -0.79 19.40 10.52
N LEU A 168 -1.40 18.78 9.50
CA LEU A 168 -2.86 18.75 9.35
C LEU A 168 -3.54 18.03 10.51
N ALA A 169 -2.99 16.89 10.98
CA ALA A 169 -3.51 16.16 12.12
C ALA A 169 -3.48 16.98 13.42
N LEU A 170 -2.40 17.74 13.65
CA LEU A 170 -2.28 18.67 14.78
C LEU A 170 -3.33 19.78 14.72
N PHE A 171 -3.57 20.34 13.53
CA PHE A 171 -4.55 21.39 13.33
C PHE A 171 -5.99 20.91 13.62
N CYS A 172 -6.33 19.68 13.19
CA CYS A 172 -7.66 19.10 13.41
C CYS A 172 -7.91 18.63 14.86
N GLY A 173 -6.87 18.30 15.63
CA GLY A 173 -6.95 17.53 16.88
C GLY A 173 -6.98 18.30 18.21
N ARG A 174 -7.55 19.50 18.30
CA ARG A 174 -7.43 20.34 19.53
C ARG A 174 -8.29 19.95 20.75
N LYS A 175 -9.07 18.86 20.74
CA LYS A 175 -9.90 18.45 21.89
C LYS A 175 -9.56 17.04 22.39
N LYS A 176 -9.47 16.88 23.71
CA LYS A 176 -9.39 15.56 24.39
C LYS A 176 -10.67 14.78 24.12
N ILE A 177 -10.52 13.49 23.86
CA ILE A 177 -11.61 12.59 23.49
C ILE A 177 -11.55 11.42 24.45
N GLU A 178 -12.67 11.13 25.09
CA GLU A 178 -12.87 9.88 25.84
C GLU A 178 -13.41 8.83 24.87
N ILE A 179 -12.71 7.71 24.79
CA ILE A 179 -13.11 6.58 23.96
C ILE A 179 -13.94 5.66 24.84
N THR A 180 -15.22 5.50 24.53
CA THR A 180 -16.06 4.51 25.18
C THR A 180 -15.73 3.14 24.62
N LYS A 181 -15.28 2.21 25.47
CA LYS A 181 -14.97 0.83 25.07
C LYS A 181 -16.20 0.16 24.43
N LYS A 182 -16.09 -0.26 23.17
CA LYS A 182 -16.69 -1.51 22.70
C LYS A 182 -16.00 -2.10 21.47
N GLU A 183 -15.58 -3.36 21.67
CA GLU A 183 -15.30 -4.43 20.69
C GLU A 183 -14.34 -4.15 19.52
N CYS A 184 -13.04 -4.15 19.85
CA CYS A 184 -12.05 -4.84 19.03
C CYS A 184 -11.02 -5.55 19.93
N GLU A 185 -11.49 -6.31 20.92
CA GLU A 185 -10.61 -7.23 21.65
C GLU A 185 -10.37 -8.49 20.80
N LYS A 186 -9.63 -8.35 19.68
CA LYS A 186 -8.88 -9.51 19.17
C LYS A 186 -7.93 -9.91 20.31
N LYS A 187 -8.21 -11.04 20.97
CA LYS A 187 -7.34 -11.58 22.01
C LYS A 187 -5.95 -11.78 21.40
N LEU A 188 -4.94 -11.18 22.02
CA LEU A 188 -3.55 -11.33 21.59
C LEU A 188 -3.12 -12.78 21.78
N ASN A 189 -2.89 -13.49 20.69
CA ASN A 189 -2.18 -14.76 20.72
C ASN A 189 -0.68 -14.49 20.75
N LYS A 190 -0.10 -14.39 21.96
CA LYS A 190 1.32 -14.03 22.15
C LYS A 190 2.26 -14.96 21.37
N ARG A 191 1.95 -16.27 21.31
CA ARG A 191 2.81 -17.25 20.65
C ARG A 191 2.85 -17.02 19.14
N GLU A 192 1.70 -16.83 18.51
CA GLU A 192 1.61 -16.50 17.09
C GLU A 192 2.24 -15.14 16.78
N ALA A 193 1.98 -14.14 17.61
CA ALA A 193 2.58 -12.80 17.45
C ALA A 193 4.10 -12.87 17.45
N VAL A 194 4.71 -13.55 18.44
CA VAL A 194 6.17 -13.72 18.52
C VAL A 194 6.70 -14.51 17.32
N THR A 195 6.01 -15.58 16.91
CA THR A 195 6.43 -16.41 15.77
C THR A 195 6.45 -15.60 14.48
N TYR A 196 5.35 -14.90 14.17
CA TYR A 196 5.26 -14.09 12.96
C TYR A 196 6.12 -12.82 13.02
N CYS A 197 6.41 -12.27 14.20
CA CYS A 197 7.44 -11.23 14.35
C CYS A 197 8.83 -11.78 14.00
N GLY A 198 9.14 -13.02 14.42
CA GLY A 198 10.38 -13.70 14.02
C GLY A 198 10.47 -13.88 12.50
N PHE A 199 9.38 -14.33 11.85
CA PHE A 199 9.32 -14.41 10.39
C PHE A 199 9.45 -13.05 9.70
N PHE A 200 8.90 -11.99 10.30
CA PHE A 200 9.05 -10.64 9.77
C PHE A 200 10.49 -10.14 9.85
N ILE A 201 11.20 -10.41 10.95
CA ILE A 201 12.64 -10.11 11.06
C ILE A 201 13.44 -10.90 10.02
N MET A 202 13.14 -12.18 9.85
CA MET A 202 13.75 -13.01 8.80
C MET A 202 13.46 -12.46 7.40
N PHE A 203 12.24 -12.02 7.13
CA PHE A 203 11.86 -11.39 5.86
C PHE A 203 12.64 -10.10 5.61
N ILE A 204 12.85 -9.25 6.62
CA ILE A 204 13.73 -8.07 6.52
C ILE A 204 15.15 -8.52 6.15
N GLY A 205 15.66 -9.57 6.77
CA GLY A 205 16.94 -10.19 6.40
C GLY A 205 17.01 -10.60 4.93
N VAL A 206 15.95 -11.19 4.38
CA VAL A 206 15.85 -11.53 2.95
C VAL A 206 15.83 -10.27 2.07
N ILE A 207 15.02 -9.27 2.40
CA ILE A 207 14.93 -8.02 1.64
C ILE A 207 16.30 -7.33 1.60
N PHE A 208 17.01 -7.28 2.72
CA PHE A 208 18.33 -6.65 2.81
C PHE A 208 19.47 -7.54 2.29
N HIS A 209 19.15 -8.67 1.65
CA HIS A 209 20.12 -9.62 1.11
C HIS A 209 21.09 -10.21 2.16
N ILE A 210 20.72 -10.15 3.45
CA ILE A 210 21.44 -10.80 4.56
C ILE A 210 21.12 -12.30 4.57
N LEU A 211 19.89 -12.66 4.21
CA LEU A 211 19.44 -14.05 4.07
C LEU A 211 19.11 -14.35 2.59
N PRO A 212 19.30 -15.62 2.17
CA PRO A 212 19.01 -16.03 0.81
C PRO A 212 17.48 -16.12 0.60
N ILE A 213 17.00 -15.93 -0.64
CA ILE A 213 15.56 -15.83 -0.94
C ILE A 213 14.79 -17.11 -0.58
N GLU A 214 15.48 -18.24 -0.59
CA GLU A 214 15.00 -19.57 -0.21
C GLU A 214 14.46 -19.61 1.22
N ALA A 215 14.97 -18.75 2.12
CA ALA A 215 14.42 -18.59 3.47
C ALA A 215 12.95 -18.14 3.46
N SER A 216 12.48 -17.54 2.37
CA SER A 216 11.08 -17.12 2.20
C SER A 216 10.08 -18.28 2.15
N ILE A 217 10.55 -19.53 2.03
CA ILE A 217 9.66 -20.71 2.08
C ILE A 217 9.14 -20.99 3.50
N VAL A 218 9.89 -20.56 4.53
CA VAL A 218 9.62 -20.93 5.93
C VAL A 218 8.25 -20.45 6.42
N PRO A 219 7.83 -19.18 6.22
CA PRO A 219 6.56 -18.70 6.75
C PRO A 219 5.33 -19.33 6.06
N PRO A 220 5.27 -19.47 4.73
CA PRO A 220 4.20 -20.23 4.08
C PRO A 220 4.15 -21.69 4.48
N LEU A 221 5.31 -22.36 4.63
CA LEU A 221 5.37 -23.75 5.09
C LEU A 221 4.84 -23.89 6.52
N PHE A 222 5.24 -22.99 7.42
CA PHE A 222 4.72 -22.95 8.78
C PHE A 222 3.20 -22.75 8.78
N ALA A 223 2.69 -21.78 8.02
CA ALA A 223 1.26 -21.54 7.90
C ALA A 223 0.53 -22.78 7.35
N PHE A 224 1.08 -23.46 6.34
CA PHE A 224 0.50 -24.68 5.77
C PHE A 224 0.39 -25.83 6.80
N LEU A 225 1.38 -25.97 7.67
CA LEU A 225 1.46 -27.04 8.67
C LEU A 225 0.67 -26.72 9.95
N LYS A 226 0.60 -25.45 10.36
CA LYS A 226 0.01 -25.05 11.65
C LYS A 226 -1.34 -24.36 11.55
N ASP A 227 -1.53 -23.49 10.55
CA ASP A 227 -2.78 -22.74 10.39
C ASP A 227 -3.04 -22.36 8.93
N ARG A 228 -3.62 -23.32 8.20
CA ARG A 228 -3.96 -23.15 6.77
C ARG A 228 -4.94 -22.02 6.50
N ASN A 229 -5.65 -21.52 7.53
CA ASN A 229 -6.56 -20.41 7.33
C ASN A 229 -5.82 -19.11 7.00
N ILE A 230 -4.59 -18.94 7.49
CA ILE A 230 -3.75 -17.80 7.12
C ILE A 230 -3.54 -17.80 5.60
N LEU A 231 -3.22 -18.96 5.02
CA LEU A 231 -3.05 -19.09 3.57
C LEU A 231 -4.35 -18.86 2.80
N LYS A 232 -5.53 -19.14 3.37
CA LYS A 232 -6.82 -18.87 2.69
C LYS A 232 -7.18 -17.39 2.65
N GLU A 233 -6.68 -16.61 3.61
CA GLU A 233 -6.99 -15.18 3.75
C GLU A 233 -5.93 -14.27 3.10
N VAL A 234 -4.89 -14.84 2.48
CA VAL A 234 -3.92 -14.08 1.68
C VAL A 234 -4.61 -13.48 0.45
N ASP A 235 -4.24 -12.26 0.09
CA ASP A 235 -4.69 -11.60 -1.13
C ASP A 235 -3.97 -12.14 -2.37
N TYR A 236 -4.49 -13.23 -2.92
CA TYR A 236 -4.00 -13.81 -4.16
C TYR A 236 -4.32 -12.94 -5.39
N PHE A 237 -5.35 -12.11 -5.34
CA PHE A 237 -5.71 -11.23 -6.46
C PHE A 237 -4.61 -10.20 -6.69
N LEU A 238 -3.98 -9.68 -5.64
CA LEU A 238 -2.80 -8.82 -5.76
C LEU A 238 -1.63 -9.53 -6.46
N ILE A 239 -1.33 -10.78 -6.07
CA ILE A 239 -0.25 -11.58 -6.68
C ILE A 239 -0.55 -11.83 -8.17
N PHE A 240 -1.79 -12.22 -8.50
CA PHE A 240 -2.19 -12.44 -9.88
C PHE A 240 -2.28 -11.15 -10.70
N THR A 241 -2.56 -10.01 -10.06
CA THR A 241 -2.50 -8.69 -10.71
C THR A 241 -1.07 -8.38 -11.13
N PHE A 242 -0.08 -8.63 -10.27
CA PHE A 242 1.34 -8.49 -10.65
C PHE A 242 1.70 -9.42 -11.81
N LEU A 243 1.31 -10.69 -11.74
CA LEU A 243 1.57 -11.66 -12.81
C LEU A 243 0.96 -11.21 -14.14
N ALA A 244 -0.29 -10.75 -14.13
CA ALA A 244 -0.96 -10.22 -15.31
C ALA A 244 -0.23 -8.97 -15.84
N PHE A 245 0.10 -8.00 -14.98
CA PHE A 245 0.85 -6.82 -15.41
C PHE A 245 2.24 -7.15 -15.95
N PHE A 246 2.98 -8.11 -15.39
CA PHE A 246 4.23 -8.55 -15.99
C PHE A 246 4.02 -9.08 -17.40
N GLY A 247 2.96 -9.86 -17.63
CA GLY A 247 2.63 -10.34 -18.97
C GLY A 247 2.21 -9.22 -19.93
N PHE A 248 1.29 -8.36 -19.51
CA PHE A 248 0.85 -7.20 -20.29
C PHE A 248 2.03 -6.31 -20.67
N THR A 249 2.87 -5.97 -19.70
CA THR A 249 4.00 -5.07 -19.93
C THR A 249 5.08 -5.70 -20.80
N SER A 250 5.33 -7.01 -20.69
CA SER A 250 6.21 -7.76 -21.61
C SER A 250 5.72 -7.68 -23.06
N ASN A 251 4.41 -7.84 -23.28
CA ASN A 251 3.82 -7.73 -24.62
C ASN A 251 3.98 -6.32 -25.18
N ILE A 252 3.58 -5.30 -24.42
CA ILE A 252 3.61 -3.91 -24.89
C ILE A 252 5.06 -3.44 -25.10
N SER A 253 6.00 -3.79 -24.23
CA SER A 253 7.41 -3.41 -24.38
C SER A 253 8.08 -4.02 -25.61
N SER A 254 7.53 -5.11 -26.16
CA SER A 254 8.06 -5.73 -27.37
C SER A 254 7.75 -4.95 -28.66
N VAL A 255 6.73 -4.08 -28.61
CA VAL A 255 6.25 -3.32 -29.78
C VAL A 255 6.50 -1.83 -29.61
N LEU A 256 6.39 -1.31 -28.38
CA LEU A 256 6.66 0.09 -28.09
C LEU A 256 8.16 0.29 -27.83
N LYS A 257 8.82 1.03 -28.73
CA LYS A 257 10.19 1.54 -28.54
C LYS A 257 10.25 2.81 -27.68
N PHE A 258 9.20 3.08 -26.91
CA PHE A 258 9.12 4.27 -26.08
C PHE A 258 10.11 4.17 -24.90
N SER A 259 10.81 5.25 -24.60
CA SER A 259 11.71 5.34 -23.45
C SER A 259 11.53 6.68 -22.74
N LEU A 260 11.31 6.62 -21.44
CA LEU A 260 11.26 7.75 -20.52
C LEU A 260 12.66 8.02 -19.99
N ALA A 261 13.40 8.84 -20.72
CA ALA A 261 14.78 9.22 -20.39
C ALA A 261 14.89 10.58 -19.66
N ASN A 262 13.77 11.28 -19.41
CA ASN A 262 13.76 12.55 -18.69
C ASN A 262 13.24 12.36 -17.24
N PRO A 263 13.99 12.75 -16.20
CA PRO A 263 13.60 12.59 -14.80
C PRO A 263 12.28 13.27 -14.44
N HIS A 264 12.09 14.52 -14.86
CA HIS A 264 10.86 15.26 -14.58
C HIS A 264 9.65 14.65 -15.28
N LYS A 265 9.78 14.25 -16.55
CA LYS A 265 8.69 13.55 -17.27
C LYS A 265 8.35 12.23 -16.62
N THR A 266 9.35 11.45 -16.19
CA THR A 266 9.15 10.17 -15.49
C THR A 266 8.37 10.37 -14.20
N LEU A 267 8.75 11.37 -13.39
CA LEU A 267 8.03 11.73 -12.17
C LEU A 267 6.59 12.15 -12.46
N ILE A 268 6.39 13.10 -13.37
CA ILE A 268 5.06 13.65 -13.70
C ILE A 268 4.16 12.55 -14.25
N TYR A 269 4.63 11.78 -15.24
CA TYR A 269 3.83 10.74 -15.85
C TYR A 269 3.47 9.63 -14.88
N SER A 270 4.41 9.20 -14.01
CA SER A 270 4.08 8.21 -12.99
C SER A 270 3.08 8.71 -11.93
N ALA A 271 3.21 9.96 -11.49
CA ALA A 271 2.28 10.57 -10.54
C ALA A 271 0.85 10.71 -11.13
N PHE A 272 0.72 11.24 -12.34
CA PHE A 272 -0.57 11.43 -13.00
C PHE A 272 -1.18 10.12 -13.50
N LEU A 273 -0.39 9.18 -14.02
CA LEU A 273 -0.88 7.87 -14.43
C LEU A 273 -1.46 7.09 -13.25
N SER A 274 -0.85 7.22 -12.06
CA SER A 274 -1.39 6.64 -10.83
C SER A 274 -2.81 7.11 -10.54
N GLN A 275 -3.18 8.35 -10.90
CA GLN A 275 -4.54 8.86 -10.68
C GLN A 275 -5.61 8.12 -11.49
N ILE A 276 -5.20 7.47 -12.58
CA ILE A 276 -6.06 6.78 -13.55
C ILE A 276 -6.08 5.29 -13.28
N ILE A 277 -4.90 4.68 -13.10
CA ILE A 277 -4.75 3.22 -13.01
C ILE A 277 -4.24 2.72 -11.65
N SER A 278 -4.08 3.59 -10.66
CA SER A 278 -3.44 3.31 -9.36
C SER A 278 -1.90 3.20 -9.41
N ASN A 279 -1.28 3.46 -8.28
CA ASN A 279 0.18 3.52 -8.10
C ASN A 279 0.90 2.18 -8.43
N VAL A 280 0.33 1.04 -8.06
CA VAL A 280 0.91 -0.29 -8.33
C VAL A 280 0.98 -0.59 -9.84
N PRO A 281 -0.12 -0.53 -10.61
CA PRO A 281 -0.11 -0.64 -12.06
C PRO A 281 0.77 0.38 -12.76
N ALA A 282 0.78 1.64 -12.30
CA ALA A 282 1.62 2.68 -12.88
C ALA A 282 3.11 2.35 -12.74
N ALA A 283 3.53 1.83 -11.58
CA ALA A 283 4.91 1.38 -11.36
C ALA A 283 5.27 0.22 -12.30
N LEU A 284 4.44 -0.81 -12.35
CA LEU A 284 4.64 -2.00 -13.17
C LEU A 284 4.74 -1.64 -14.66
N LEU A 285 3.85 -0.78 -15.14
CA LEU A 285 3.82 -0.35 -16.54
C LEU A 285 5.04 0.48 -16.91
N LEU A 286 5.30 1.57 -16.17
CA LEU A 286 6.36 2.50 -16.52
C LEU A 286 7.76 1.95 -16.24
N GLY A 287 7.90 0.99 -15.32
CA GLY A 287 9.17 0.35 -15.00
C GLY A 287 9.86 -0.32 -16.20
N LYS A 288 9.09 -0.80 -17.19
CA LYS A 288 9.66 -1.37 -18.43
C LYS A 288 10.09 -0.32 -19.45
N PHE A 289 9.73 0.95 -19.24
CA PHE A 289 10.01 2.06 -20.17
C PHE A 289 10.97 3.10 -19.61
N THR A 290 11.53 2.94 -18.41
CA THR A 290 12.52 3.87 -17.87
C THR A 290 13.58 3.15 -17.05
N ASN A 291 14.79 3.71 -17.02
CA ASN A 291 15.83 3.34 -16.07
C ASN A 291 15.94 4.33 -14.89
N LEU A 292 15.11 5.38 -14.89
CA LEU A 292 15.11 6.45 -13.89
C LEU A 292 14.28 6.04 -12.67
N TRP A 293 14.75 4.99 -11.99
CA TRP A 293 14.06 4.36 -10.87
C TRP A 293 13.70 5.35 -9.75
N LYS A 294 14.55 6.35 -9.46
CA LYS A 294 14.29 7.37 -8.43
C LYS A 294 13.07 8.22 -8.78
N SER A 295 12.99 8.70 -10.02
CA SER A 295 11.85 9.50 -10.49
C SER A 295 10.57 8.68 -10.54
N LEU A 296 10.66 7.41 -10.96
CA LEU A 296 9.52 6.48 -10.93
C LEU A 296 9.06 6.23 -9.50
N LEU A 297 9.98 5.93 -8.58
CA LEU A 297 9.71 5.65 -7.17
C LEU A 297 8.99 6.82 -6.49
N ILE A 298 9.52 8.03 -6.63
CA ILE A 298 8.92 9.21 -6.03
C ILE A 298 7.56 9.48 -6.69
N GLY A 299 7.48 9.38 -8.02
CA GLY A 299 6.26 9.75 -8.74
C GLY A 299 5.08 8.82 -8.46
N VAL A 300 5.28 7.49 -8.39
CA VAL A 300 4.17 6.58 -8.02
C VAL A 300 3.75 6.72 -6.55
N ASN A 301 4.66 7.13 -5.66
CA ASN A 301 4.32 7.40 -4.26
C ASN A 301 3.60 8.75 -4.09
N VAL A 302 3.99 9.79 -4.82
CA VAL A 302 3.19 11.03 -4.98
C VAL A 302 1.80 10.68 -5.53
N GLY A 303 1.76 9.79 -6.52
CA GLY A 303 0.56 9.24 -7.14
C GLY A 303 -0.37 8.48 -6.19
N GLY A 304 0.08 8.12 -4.99
CA GLY A 304 -0.77 7.55 -3.95
C GLY A 304 -1.75 8.57 -3.33
N PHE A 305 -1.48 9.86 -3.50
CA PHE A 305 -2.41 10.95 -3.18
C PHE A 305 -3.30 11.30 -4.39
N GLY A 306 -4.15 12.32 -4.25
CA GLY A 306 -5.09 12.78 -5.27
C GLY A 306 -6.43 12.02 -5.24
N THR A 307 -6.71 11.20 -6.25
CA THR A 307 -7.98 10.48 -6.40
C THR A 307 -8.10 9.29 -5.45
N LEU A 308 -9.33 8.80 -5.27
CA LEU A 308 -9.54 7.51 -4.60
C LEU A 308 -8.83 6.36 -5.35
N VAL A 309 -8.78 6.40 -6.68
CA VAL A 309 -8.14 5.35 -7.50
C VAL A 309 -6.61 5.39 -7.40
N GLY A 310 -6.04 6.56 -7.08
CA GLY A 310 -4.59 6.79 -6.91
C GLY A 310 -3.87 5.73 -6.08
N SER A 311 -4.54 5.22 -5.04
CA SER A 311 -4.04 4.14 -4.19
C SER A 311 -5.19 3.28 -3.68
N LEU A 312 -5.00 1.97 -3.63
CA LEU A 312 -5.96 1.02 -3.05
C LEU A 312 -6.28 1.36 -1.58
N ALA A 313 -5.32 1.90 -0.84
CA ALA A 313 -5.51 2.38 0.52
C ALA A 313 -6.60 3.47 0.63
N ASN A 314 -6.69 4.38 -0.35
CA ASN A 314 -7.71 5.43 -0.35
C ASN A 314 -9.12 4.82 -0.49
N LEU A 315 -9.26 3.78 -1.33
CA LEU A 315 -10.51 3.04 -1.49
C LEU A 315 -10.87 2.24 -0.24
N ILE A 316 -9.90 1.60 0.43
CA ILE A 316 -10.13 0.87 1.68
C ILE A 316 -10.66 1.82 2.75
N ALA A 317 -9.96 2.92 3.01
CA ALA A 317 -10.37 3.91 4.00
C ALA A 317 -11.78 4.44 3.72
N PHE A 318 -12.06 4.76 2.45
CA PHE A 318 -13.40 5.18 2.03
C PHE A 318 -14.46 4.10 2.23
N LYS A 319 -14.20 2.85 1.87
CA LYS A 319 -15.14 1.72 2.04
C LYS A 319 -15.44 1.50 3.53
N LEU A 320 -14.41 1.47 4.38
CA LEU A 320 -14.55 1.30 5.83
C LEU A 320 -15.38 2.44 6.44
N PHE A 321 -15.12 3.69 6.06
CA PHE A 321 -15.90 4.84 6.53
C PHE A 321 -17.34 4.80 6.04
N LYS A 322 -17.56 4.60 4.74
CA LYS A 322 -18.88 4.58 4.10
C LYS A 322 -19.79 3.51 4.70
N ASN A 323 -19.25 2.34 5.03
CA ASN A 323 -20.00 1.25 5.64
C ASN A 323 -20.65 1.66 6.98
N LYS A 324 -20.03 2.57 7.74
CA LYS A 324 -20.58 3.06 9.01
C LYS A 324 -21.35 4.37 8.87
N PHE A 325 -20.90 5.28 8.02
CA PHE A 325 -21.44 6.65 7.89
C PHE A 325 -21.87 6.96 6.45
N ASN A 326 -22.78 6.16 5.91
CA ASN A 326 -23.22 6.29 4.51
C ASN A 326 -23.82 7.68 4.19
N ASN A 327 -24.44 8.34 5.17
CA ASN A 327 -24.98 9.70 5.06
C ASN A 327 -23.91 10.78 4.81
N LEU A 328 -22.66 10.56 5.20
CA LEU A 328 -21.55 11.51 5.02
C LEU A 328 -20.72 11.24 3.77
N THR A 329 -21.11 10.28 2.93
CA THR A 329 -20.35 9.87 1.72
C THR A 329 -19.94 11.05 0.84
N ARG A 330 -20.88 11.95 0.50
CA ARG A 330 -20.58 13.10 -0.36
C ARG A 330 -19.58 14.06 0.29
N LYS A 331 -19.74 14.31 1.59
CA LYS A 331 -18.84 15.18 2.36
C LYS A 331 -17.44 14.56 2.45
N TYR A 332 -17.35 13.26 2.72
CA TYR A 332 -16.08 12.53 2.70
C TYR A 332 -15.40 12.69 1.35
N LEU A 333 -16.10 12.43 0.25
CA LEU A 333 -15.50 12.52 -1.09
C LEU A 333 -14.97 13.93 -1.38
N LEU A 334 -15.74 14.97 -1.08
CA LEU A 334 -15.29 16.36 -1.29
C LEU A 334 -14.09 16.71 -0.43
N THR A 335 -14.14 16.41 0.88
CA THR A 335 -13.05 16.71 1.81
C THR A 335 -11.80 15.90 1.49
N PHE A 336 -11.95 14.60 1.18
CA PHE A 336 -10.84 13.73 0.80
C PHE A 336 -10.15 14.26 -0.45
N HIS A 337 -10.88 14.50 -1.55
CA HIS A 337 -10.25 14.94 -2.80
C HIS A 337 -9.60 16.30 -2.64
N LEU A 338 -10.21 17.23 -1.91
CA LEU A 338 -9.61 18.55 -1.64
C LEU A 338 -8.26 18.40 -0.91
N VAL A 339 -8.23 17.70 0.22
CA VAL A 339 -7.01 17.55 1.03
C VAL A 339 -5.97 16.69 0.30
N SER A 340 -6.41 15.62 -0.36
CA SER A 340 -5.57 14.67 -1.08
C SER A 340 -4.92 15.29 -2.32
N PHE A 341 -5.65 16.12 -3.09
CA PHE A 341 -5.05 16.85 -4.22
C PHE A 341 -4.11 17.96 -3.77
N LEU A 342 -4.41 18.67 -2.67
CA LEU A 342 -3.46 19.63 -2.09
C LEU A 342 -2.13 18.95 -1.74
N LEU A 343 -2.20 17.77 -1.10
CA LEU A 343 -1.02 17.00 -0.75
C LEU A 343 -0.31 16.43 -1.99
N PHE A 344 -1.07 15.98 -3.00
CA PHE A 344 -0.54 15.53 -4.29
C PHE A 344 0.27 16.63 -4.97
N PHE A 345 -0.30 17.82 -5.16
CA PHE A 345 0.40 18.92 -5.84
C PHE A 345 1.56 19.46 -5.01
N ALA A 346 1.40 19.63 -3.70
CA ALA A 346 2.50 20.04 -2.82
C ALA A 346 3.68 19.06 -2.89
N SER A 347 3.40 17.76 -2.80
CA SER A 347 4.42 16.72 -2.87
C SER A 347 5.04 16.60 -4.26
N LEU A 348 4.26 16.77 -5.33
CA LEU A 348 4.75 16.77 -6.71
C LEU A 348 5.69 17.95 -6.96
N MET A 349 5.30 19.16 -6.55
CA MET A 349 6.14 20.36 -6.69
C MET A 349 7.44 20.22 -5.90
N PHE A 350 7.37 19.76 -4.64
CA PHE A 350 8.57 19.47 -3.87
C PHE A 350 9.46 18.41 -4.54
N SER A 351 8.84 17.34 -5.06
CA SER A 351 9.55 16.25 -5.75
C SER A 351 10.26 16.71 -7.02
N LEU A 352 9.68 17.68 -7.74
CA LEU A 352 10.31 18.29 -8.93
C LEU A 352 11.57 19.09 -8.60
N LEU A 353 11.74 19.55 -7.36
CA LEU A 353 12.93 20.30 -6.91
C LEU A 353 14.09 19.41 -6.47
N ILE A 354 13.81 18.14 -6.12
CA ILE A 354 14.79 17.18 -5.55
C ILE A 354 15.19 16.06 -6.53
N ILE A 355 14.61 16.08 -7.72
CA ILE A 355 14.92 15.22 -8.87
C ILE A 355 15.73 16.05 -9.85
#